data_AF-A0ABD3V4V9-F1
#
_entry.id   AF-A0ABD3V4V9-F1
#
_cell.length_a   1.000
_cell.length_b   1.000
_cell.length_c   1.000
_cell.angle_alpha   90.00
_cell.angle_beta   90.00
_cell.angle_gamma   90.00
#
_symmetry.space_group_name_H-M   'P 1'
#
loop_
_entity.id
_entity.type
_entity.pdbx_description
1 polymer ?
#
loop_
_entity_poly.entity_id
_entity_poly.type
_entity_poly.pdbx_seq_one_letter_code
_entity_poly.pdbx_strand_id
1 'polypeptide(L)'
;MKGIIVLCLLVVAATCIPVNLQPGLSHCSTFCPMYYMPFCASDGHTYGNECFMRSELCMNGLDTQSVKFVHPGPCEQTSTDSTPVLP
;
A
#
# COMPACT_ATOMS: atom_id res chain seq x y z
N MET A 1 26.22 -6.97 12.94
CA MET A 1 26.11 -8.30 12.31
C MET A 1 24.88 -8.32 11.39
N LYS A 2 25.00 -7.79 10.18
CA LYS A 2 24.09 -8.14 9.07
C LYS A 2 25.03 -8.63 7.97
N GLY A 3 25.05 -9.95 7.76
CA GLY A 3 26.03 -10.61 6.91
C GLY A 3 25.83 -10.24 5.45
N ILE A 4 26.82 -9.59 4.86
CA ILE A 4 26.88 -9.28 3.43
C ILE A 4 27.57 -10.48 2.77
N ILE A 5 26.82 -11.33 2.07
CA ILE A 5 27.36 -12.45 1.29
C ILE A 5 27.63 -11.92 -0.13
N VAL A 6 28.91 -11.70 -0.45
CA VAL A 6 29.38 -11.18 -1.75
C VAL A 6 29.66 -12.38 -2.67
N LEU A 7 28.76 -12.68 -3.61
CA LEU A 7 29.00 -13.72 -4.62
C LEU A 7 29.51 -13.09 -5.91
N CYS A 8 30.83 -13.08 -6.10
CA CYS A 8 31.48 -12.64 -7.34
C CYS A 8 31.30 -13.69 -8.44
N LEU A 9 30.34 -13.52 -9.36
CA LEU A 9 30.36 -14.26 -10.63
C LEU A 9 31.13 -13.44 -11.67
N LEU A 10 32.18 -14.06 -12.21
CA LEU A 10 33.28 -13.47 -12.98
C LEU A 10 32.89 -12.94 -14.37
N VAL A 11 32.00 -11.96 -14.45
CA VAL A 11 31.72 -11.25 -15.71
C VAL A 11 31.84 -9.73 -15.51
N VAL A 12 33.06 -9.28 -15.80
CA VAL A 12 33.46 -7.98 -16.37
C VAL A 12 32.96 -6.71 -15.65
N ALA A 13 33.92 -6.02 -15.03
CA ALA A 13 33.86 -4.64 -14.55
C ALA A 13 32.96 -4.35 -13.34
N ALA A 14 33.58 -4.38 -12.16
CA ALA A 14 33.52 -3.31 -11.14
C ALA A 14 32.15 -2.73 -10.75
N THR A 15 31.06 -3.47 -10.86
CA THR A 15 29.78 -3.05 -10.30
C THR A 15 29.46 -3.93 -9.10
N CYS A 16 29.76 -3.41 -7.92
CA CYS A 16 29.04 -3.83 -6.72
C CYS A 16 27.61 -3.29 -6.88
N ILE A 17 26.76 -4.01 -7.62
CA ILE A 17 25.36 -3.62 -7.69
C ILE A 17 24.80 -3.79 -6.28
N PRO A 18 24.33 -2.72 -5.61
CA PRO A 18 23.64 -2.87 -4.36
C PRO A 18 22.37 -3.67 -4.65
N VAL A 19 22.35 -4.94 -4.28
CA VAL A 19 21.09 -5.68 -4.21
C VAL A 19 20.34 -5.07 -3.02
N ASN A 20 19.51 -4.07 -3.31
CA ASN A 20 18.47 -3.63 -2.40
C ASN A 20 17.55 -4.82 -2.22
N LEU A 21 17.79 -5.63 -1.19
CA LEU A 21 16.80 -6.54 -0.67
C LEU A 21 15.73 -5.65 -0.02
N GLN A 22 14.86 -5.05 -0.84
CA GLN A 22 13.62 -4.48 -0.34
C GLN A 22 12.92 -5.64 0.38
N PRO A 23 12.70 -5.56 1.70
CA PRO A 23 11.96 -6.58 2.42
C PRO A 23 10.48 -6.40 2.08
N GLY A 24 10.11 -6.77 0.86
CA GLY A 24 8.82 -6.41 0.27
C GLY A 24 8.02 -7.57 -0.30
N LEU A 25 8.50 -8.82 -0.23
CA LEU A 25 7.84 -9.90 -0.96
C LEU A 25 7.67 -11.22 -0.20
N SER A 26 7.43 -11.22 1.12
CA SER A 26 7.12 -12.53 1.74
C SER A 26 6.17 -12.59 2.92
N HIS A 27 5.38 -11.55 3.19
CA HIS A 27 4.05 -11.75 3.79
C HIS A 27 3.24 -10.43 3.81
N CYS A 28 2.23 -10.29 2.94
CA CYS A 28 1.19 -9.31 3.20
C CYS A 28 0.32 -9.83 4.33
N SER A 29 0.21 -9.08 5.42
CA SER A 29 -0.71 -9.45 6.50
C SER A 29 -2.14 -9.24 6.02
N THR A 30 -2.90 -10.32 5.88
CA THR A 30 -4.33 -10.27 5.57
C THR A 30 -5.19 -10.28 6.84
N PHE A 31 -4.59 -10.46 8.02
CA PHE A 31 -5.31 -10.40 9.28
C PHE A 31 -5.46 -8.94 9.72
N CYS A 32 -6.68 -8.42 9.59
CA CYS A 32 -7.04 -7.08 10.03
C CYS A 32 -8.19 -7.12 11.05
N PRO A 33 -8.17 -6.23 12.05
CA PRO A 33 -9.29 -6.06 12.95
C PRO A 33 -10.53 -5.57 12.17
N MET A 34 -11.70 -6.04 12.58
CA MET A 34 -12.98 -5.76 11.91
C MET A 34 -13.63 -4.44 12.36
N TYR A 35 -12.91 -3.57 13.08
CA TYR A 35 -13.46 -2.25 13.40
C TYR A 35 -13.53 -1.40 12.14
N TYR A 36 -14.62 -0.65 12.03
CA TYR A 36 -14.85 0.26 10.91
C TYR A 36 -14.56 1.70 11.36
N MET A 37 -13.42 2.22 10.92
CA MET A 37 -13.00 3.62 11.09
C MET A 37 -12.59 4.15 9.71
N PRO A 38 -13.57 4.46 8.85
CA PRO A 38 -13.29 4.83 7.48
C PRO A 38 -12.55 6.16 7.40
N PHE A 39 -11.68 6.28 6.42
CA PHE A 39 -11.04 7.53 6.06
C PHE A 39 -10.89 7.62 4.54
N CYS A 40 -10.86 8.85 4.05
CA CYS A 40 -10.55 9.13 2.67
C CYS A 40 -9.03 9.21 2.53
N ALA A 41 -8.51 8.47 1.56
CA ALA A 41 -7.09 8.44 1.28
C ALA A 41 -6.74 9.26 0.02
N SER A 42 -5.44 9.47 -0.21
CA SER A 42 -4.91 10.37 -1.25
C SER A 42 -5.13 9.86 -2.67
N ASP A 43 -5.49 8.59 -2.81
CA ASP A 43 -5.89 7.94 -4.06
C ASP A 43 -7.40 8.09 -4.34
N GLY A 44 -8.15 8.77 -3.47
CA GLY A 44 -9.60 8.93 -3.58
C GLY A 44 -10.40 7.70 -3.18
N HIS A 45 -9.74 6.65 -2.65
CA HIS A 45 -10.42 5.48 -2.12
C HIS A 45 -10.74 5.64 -0.64
N THR A 46 -11.89 5.08 -0.25
CA THR A 46 -12.25 4.94 1.17
C THR A 46 -11.75 3.60 1.68
N TYR A 47 -10.87 3.63 2.67
CA TYR A 47 -10.43 2.42 3.36
C TYR A 47 -11.17 2.29 4.69
N GLY A 48 -11.68 1.09 4.98
CA GLY A 48 -12.46 0.83 6.20
C GLY A 48 -11.65 0.95 7.50
N ASN A 49 -10.33 0.78 7.41
CA ASN A 49 -9.33 1.16 8.41
C ASN A 49 -7.91 1.11 7.81
N GLU A 50 -6.92 1.56 8.57
CA GLU A 50 -5.52 1.60 8.14
C GLU A 50 -4.93 0.21 7.84
N CYS A 51 -5.36 -0.83 8.56
CA CYS A 51 -4.88 -2.19 8.32
C CYS A 51 -5.31 -2.68 6.94
N PHE A 52 -6.59 -2.50 6.58
CA PHE A 52 -7.09 -2.88 5.26
C PHE A 52 -6.38 -2.11 4.16
N MET A 53 -6.11 -0.81 4.33
CA MET A 53 -5.31 -0.03 3.38
C MET A 53 -3.93 -0.65 3.15
N ARG A 54 -3.18 -0.92 4.23
CA ARG A 54 -1.83 -1.50 4.12
C ARG A 54 -1.86 -2.90 3.52
N SER A 55 -2.87 -3.70 3.86
CA SER A 55 -3.03 -5.06 3.33
C SER A 55 -3.28 -5.03 1.83
N GLU A 56 -4.20 -4.18 1.37
CA GLU A 56 -4.52 -4.01 -0.04
C GLU A 56 -3.33 -3.49 -0.84
N LEU A 57 -2.65 -2.43 -0.37
CA LEU A 57 -1.45 -1.91 -1.01
C LEU A 57 -0.37 -2.99 -1.15
N CYS A 58 -0.13 -3.75 -0.07
CA CYS A 58 0.84 -4.84 -0.10
C CYS A 58 0.45 -5.92 -1.10
N MET A 59 -0.82 -6.37 -1.10
CA MET A 59 -1.31 -7.41 -2.01
C MET A 59 -1.20 -6.98 -3.48
N ASN A 60 -1.26 -5.69 -3.74
CA ASN A 60 -1.09 -5.09 -5.06
C ASN A 60 0.38 -4.77 -5.41
N GLY A 61 1.34 -5.13 -4.55
CA GLY A 61 2.77 -4.84 -4.77
C GLY A 61 3.10 -3.34 -4.70
N LEU A 62 2.24 -2.54 -4.08
CA LEU A 62 2.43 -1.11 -3.88
C LEU A 62 3.14 -0.84 -2.55
N ASP A 63 3.92 0.22 -2.52
CA ASP A 63 4.47 0.71 -1.25
C ASP A 63 3.31 1.13 -0.34
N THR A 64 3.26 0.59 0.88
CA THR A 64 2.24 0.94 1.89
C THR A 64 2.24 2.42 2.29
N GLN A 65 3.28 3.17 1.90
CA GLN A 65 3.41 4.62 2.12
C GLN A 65 3.01 5.46 0.90
N SER A 66 2.68 4.82 -0.23
CA SER A 66 2.28 5.50 -1.48
C SER A 66 0.92 6.18 -1.39
N VAL A 67 0.05 5.69 -0.51
CA VAL A 67 -1.28 6.23 -0.24
C VAL A 67 -1.33 6.79 1.18
N LYS A 68 -1.84 8.02 1.31
CA LYS A 68 -1.83 8.80 2.56
C LYS A 68 -3.24 9.10 3.03
N PHE A 69 -3.41 9.27 4.33
CA PHE A 69 -4.65 9.81 4.91
C PHE A 69 -4.91 11.24 4.43
N VAL A 70 -6.16 11.55 4.06
CA VAL A 70 -6.61 12.90 3.72
C VAL A 70 -7.54 13.44 4.80
N HIS A 71 -8.66 12.78 5.05
CA HIS A 71 -9.65 13.21 6.04
C HIS A 71 -10.41 12.01 6.64
N PRO A 72 -10.97 12.14 7.86
CA PRO A 72 -11.80 11.10 8.44
C PRO A 72 -13.11 10.95 7.67
N GLY A 73 -13.71 9.77 7.73
CA GLY A 73 -14.93 9.44 6.98
C GLY A 73 -14.66 9.02 5.53
N PRO A 74 -15.68 8.54 4.81
CA PRO A 74 -15.55 8.16 3.41
C PRO A 74 -15.21 9.35 2.51
N CYS A 75 -14.53 9.09 1.39
CA CYS A 75 -14.39 10.08 0.31
C CYS A 75 -15.77 10.47 -0.23
N GLU A 76 -15.91 11.71 -0.70
CA GLU A 76 -17.09 12.14 -1.43
C GLU A 76 -17.21 11.29 -2.70
N GLN A 77 -18.20 10.39 -2.71
CA GLN A 77 -18.57 9.73 -3.95
C GLN A 77 -19.12 10.81 -4.86
N THR A 78 -18.47 11.05 -6.00
CA THR A 78 -19.07 11.85 -7.06
C THR A 78 -20.22 11.03 -7.63
N SER A 79 -21.34 11.02 -6.92
CA SER A 79 -22.60 10.52 -7.43
C SER A 79 -23.09 11.52 -8.49
N THR A 80 -22.53 11.43 -9.69
CA THR A 80 -23.35 11.63 -10.87
C THR A 80 -24.31 10.45 -10.96
N ASP A 81 -25.25 10.37 -10.01
CA ASP A 81 -26.44 9.57 -10.16
C ASP A 81 -27.65 10.48 -9.95
N SER A 82 -28.27 10.74 -11.08
CA SER A 82 -29.53 11.40 -11.28
C SER A 82 -30.63 10.64 -10.54
N THR A 83 -30.74 10.79 -9.23
CA THR A 83 -31.97 10.43 -8.52
C THR A 83 -32.75 11.72 -8.25
N PRO A 84 -33.92 11.91 -8.90
CA PRO A 84 -34.80 13.03 -8.59
C PRO A 84 -35.15 12.98 -7.10
N VAL A 85 -34.79 14.02 -6.37
CA VAL A 85 -35.35 14.28 -5.04
C VAL A 85 -36.85 14.49 -5.26
N LEU A 86 -37.66 13.48 -4.95
CA LEU A 86 -39.11 13.64 -4.91
C LEU A 86 -39.47 14.53 -3.70
N PRO A 87 -40.47 15.42 -3.85
CA PRO A 87 -40.91 16.36 -2.82
C PRO A 87 -41.59 15.68 -1.62
#